data_AF-A0A942Z8Q7-F1
#
_entry.id   AF-A0A942Z8Q7-F1
#
_cell.length_a   1.000
_cell.length_b   1.000
_cell.length_c   1.000
_cell.angle_alpha   90.00
_cell.angle_beta   90.00
_cell.angle_gamma   90.00
#
_symmetry.space_group_name_H-M   'P 1'
#
loop_
_entity.id
_entity.type
_entity.pdbx_description
1 polymer ?
#
loop_
_entity_poly.entity_id
_entity_poly.type
_entity_poly.pdbx_seq_one_letter_code
_entity_poly.pdbx_strand_id
1 'polypeptide(L)'
;MFKKVLVLIAILSLLLMGCDDLDSTNSQTTDSDDDEIYTIDLLELSEEEMGIYDEFKKNYDESELKGVEPLSICKMYLHAGYNKDYETQYELYIKDEEYVQWSKEEDMEFPEKDRMKSYEEFQSVENLKVDITEQKHANINWDHPEEVDSDGKPYRFGFNLVKNKDGIWKVHFMPLQ
;
A
#
# COMPACT_ATOMS: atom_id res chain seq x y z
N MET A 1 -33.42 21.31 36.71
CA MET A 1 -34.46 22.13 36.04
C MET A 1 -34.14 22.07 34.54
N PHE A 2 -34.76 21.12 33.81
CA PHE A 2 -34.44 20.82 32.42
C PHE A 2 -35.18 21.77 31.47
N LYS A 3 -34.46 22.45 30.58
CA LYS A 3 -35.07 23.14 29.43
C LYS A 3 -34.56 22.50 28.15
N LYS A 4 -35.49 21.83 27.47
CA LYS A 4 -35.40 21.24 26.14
C LYS A 4 -35.27 22.37 25.12
N VAL A 5 -34.39 22.23 24.13
CA VAL A 5 -34.43 23.05 22.90
C VAL A 5 -34.92 22.17 21.76
N LEU A 6 -35.89 22.72 21.04
CA LEU A 6 -36.79 22.10 20.08
C LEU A 6 -36.14 22.08 18.68
N VAL A 7 -36.35 20.98 17.97
CA VAL A 7 -36.04 20.74 16.56
C VAL A 7 -36.96 21.58 15.65
N LEU A 8 -36.43 22.12 14.55
CA LEU A 8 -37.21 22.73 13.47
C LEU A 8 -36.94 21.97 12.17
N ILE A 9 -37.96 21.21 11.74
CA ILE A 9 -38.06 20.49 10.47
C ILE A 9 -38.73 21.43 9.47
N ALA A 10 -38.13 21.62 8.29
CA ALA A 10 -38.80 22.23 7.15
C ALA A 10 -39.07 21.15 6.09
N ILE A 11 -40.35 20.77 5.98
CA ILE A 11 -40.89 19.96 4.89
C ILE A 11 -41.45 20.96 3.87
N LEU A 12 -40.96 20.92 2.63
CA LEU A 12 -41.67 21.53 1.50
C LEU A 12 -41.99 20.42 0.51
N SER A 13 -43.27 20.12 0.43
CA SER A 13 -43.85 19.03 -0.34
C SER A 13 -44.74 19.59 -1.44
N LEU A 14 -44.62 18.95 -2.62
CA LEU A 14 -45.67 18.71 -3.60
C LEU A 14 -46.08 19.94 -4.45
N LEU A 15 -46.32 19.91 -5.77
CA LEU A 15 -46.92 18.92 -6.70
C LEU A 15 -46.90 19.63 -8.11
N LEU A 16 -46.89 19.06 -9.32
CA LEU A 16 -47.77 18.04 -9.90
C LEU A 16 -47.34 17.74 -11.36
N MET A 17 -47.42 16.44 -11.69
CA MET A 17 -47.98 15.81 -12.91
C MET A 17 -47.46 16.08 -14.34
N GLY A 18 -47.17 14.95 -14.99
CA GLY A 18 -47.29 14.72 -16.43
C GLY A 18 -47.02 13.23 -16.73
N CYS A 19 -48.07 12.39 -16.74
CA CYS A 19 -48.04 11.04 -17.31
C CYS A 19 -47.96 11.12 -18.84
N ASP A 20 -47.34 10.13 -19.49
CA ASP A 20 -48.01 9.32 -20.52
C ASP A 20 -47.18 8.07 -20.88
N ASP A 21 -47.87 7.13 -21.54
CA ASP A 21 -47.82 5.66 -21.51
C ASP A 21 -46.59 4.88 -22.02
N LEU A 22 -46.62 3.60 -21.60
CA LEU A 22 -45.84 2.41 -21.95
C LEU A 22 -45.68 2.16 -23.47
N ASP A 23 -44.49 1.69 -23.87
CA ASP A 23 -44.39 0.63 -24.87
C ASP A 23 -43.26 -0.35 -24.50
N SER A 24 -43.55 -1.65 -24.64
CA SER A 24 -42.62 -2.73 -24.42
C SER A 24 -41.72 -2.87 -25.65
N THR A 25 -40.42 -2.73 -25.49
CA THR A 25 -39.47 -3.33 -26.42
C THR A 25 -38.31 -3.91 -25.66
N ASN A 26 -38.28 -5.24 -25.70
CA ASN A 26 -37.15 -6.13 -25.46
C ASN A 26 -35.80 -5.48 -25.84
N SER A 27 -35.00 -5.11 -24.85
CA SER A 27 -33.55 -5.00 -25.01
C SER A 27 -32.90 -5.99 -24.06
N GLN A 28 -32.58 -7.14 -24.61
CA GLN A 28 -31.59 -8.08 -24.10
C GLN A 28 -30.25 -7.33 -24.06
N THR A 29 -29.96 -6.64 -22.95
CA THR A 29 -28.61 -6.19 -22.63
C THR A 29 -27.91 -7.34 -21.94
N THR A 30 -26.96 -7.90 -22.67
CA THR A 30 -26.01 -8.92 -22.25
C THR A 30 -25.20 -8.39 -21.07
N ASP A 31 -25.48 -8.91 -19.88
CA ASP A 31 -24.56 -8.88 -18.74
C ASP A 31 -23.25 -9.54 -19.19
N SER A 32 -22.25 -8.71 -19.44
CA SER A 32 -20.86 -9.10 -19.62
C SER A 32 -20.14 -8.40 -18.49
N ASP A 33 -20.14 -9.04 -17.32
CA ASP A 33 -19.23 -8.69 -16.24
C ASP A 33 -17.83 -9.08 -16.72
N ASP A 34 -17.20 -8.21 -17.50
CA ASP A 34 -15.75 -8.22 -17.64
C ASP A 34 -15.22 -7.81 -16.26
N ASP A 35 -14.82 -8.80 -15.46
CA ASP A 35 -14.07 -8.58 -14.22
C ASP A 35 -12.76 -7.86 -14.61
N GLU A 36 -12.75 -6.53 -14.53
CA GLU A 36 -11.55 -5.72 -14.70
C GLU A 36 -10.56 -6.15 -13.60
N ILE A 37 -9.50 -6.86 -14.00
CA ILE A 37 -8.43 -7.24 -13.09
C ILE A 37 -7.73 -5.96 -12.64
N TYR A 38 -7.97 -5.56 -11.39
CA TYR A 38 -7.33 -4.39 -10.80
C TYR A 38 -5.91 -4.74 -10.37
N THR A 39 -4.92 -4.25 -11.11
CA THR A 39 -3.50 -4.38 -10.79
C THR A 39 -3.01 -3.15 -10.05
N ILE A 40 -2.07 -3.35 -9.11
CA ILE A 40 -1.42 -2.25 -8.37
C ILE A 40 0.04 -2.14 -8.79
N ASP A 41 0.55 -0.91 -8.99
CA ASP A 41 1.97 -0.63 -9.09
C ASP A 41 2.52 -0.25 -7.71
N LEU A 42 3.41 -1.08 -7.16
CA LEU A 42 4.05 -0.85 -5.86
C LEU A 42 5.27 0.09 -5.95
N LEU A 43 5.74 0.41 -7.15
CA LEU A 43 6.83 1.36 -7.40
C LEU A 43 6.32 2.79 -7.52
N GLU A 44 5.06 2.99 -7.88
CA GLU A 44 4.44 4.30 -8.02
C GLU A 44 3.89 4.81 -6.69
N LEU A 45 4.44 5.91 -6.18
CA LEU A 45 3.90 6.60 -5.01
C LEU A 45 2.77 7.55 -5.44
N SER A 46 1.67 7.54 -4.69
CA SER A 46 0.65 8.60 -4.79
C SER A 46 1.24 9.96 -4.37
N GLU A 47 0.54 11.05 -4.69
CA GLU A 47 1.00 12.40 -4.31
C GLU A 47 1.23 12.55 -2.80
N GLU A 48 0.37 11.95 -1.97
CA GLU A 48 0.51 11.96 -0.51
C GLU A 48 1.73 11.16 -0.06
N GLU A 49 1.90 9.94 -0.59
CA GLU A 49 3.06 9.09 -0.29
C GLU A 49 4.37 9.74 -0.71
N MET A 50 4.40 10.37 -1.89
CA MET A 50 5.56 11.12 -2.38
C MET A 50 5.89 12.30 -1.47
N GLY A 51 4.87 13.05 -1.00
CA GLY A 51 5.08 14.14 -0.06
C GLY A 51 5.74 13.68 1.24
N ILE A 52 5.27 12.57 1.81
CA ILE A 52 5.86 11.98 3.02
C ILE A 52 7.28 11.47 2.76
N TYR A 53 7.49 10.79 1.62
CA TYR A 53 8.80 10.30 1.20
C TYR A 53 9.83 11.43 1.10
N ASP A 54 9.45 12.54 0.47
CA ASP A 54 10.32 13.70 0.30
C ASP A 54 10.63 14.41 1.62
N GLU A 55 9.67 14.52 2.54
CA GLU A 55 9.94 15.07 3.88
C GLU A 55 10.88 14.17 4.68
N PHE A 56 10.61 12.86 4.71
CA PHE A 56 11.49 11.88 5.36
C PHE A 56 12.91 11.94 4.81
N LYS A 57 13.08 12.02 3.48
CA LYS A 57 14.39 12.02 2.82
C LYS A 57 15.26 13.26 3.13
N LYS A 58 14.69 14.38 3.57
CA LYS A 58 15.47 15.61 3.85
C LYS A 58 16.47 15.43 4.99
N ASN A 59 16.11 14.64 6.01
CA ASN A 59 16.92 14.49 7.22
C ASN A 59 16.81 13.10 7.87
N TYR A 60 16.03 12.18 7.28
CA TYR A 60 15.73 10.85 7.80
C TYR A 60 15.14 10.86 9.22
N ASP A 61 14.33 11.88 9.53
CA ASP A 61 13.56 11.93 10.77
C ASP A 61 12.40 10.93 10.70
N GLU A 62 12.50 9.85 11.50
CA GLU A 62 11.47 8.80 11.53
C GLU A 62 10.08 9.32 11.94
N SER A 63 10.00 10.47 12.62
CA SER A 63 8.72 11.04 13.02
C SER A 63 7.85 11.47 11.83
N GLU A 64 8.45 11.72 10.67
CA GLU A 64 7.72 11.97 9.41
C GLU A 64 6.95 10.73 8.93
N LEU A 65 7.34 9.53 9.37
CA LEU A 65 6.68 8.26 9.03
C LEU A 65 5.58 7.87 10.04
N LYS A 66 5.29 8.74 11.01
CA LYS A 66 4.33 8.42 12.07
C LYS A 66 2.90 8.34 11.53
N GLY A 67 2.27 7.18 11.72
CA GLY A 67 0.90 6.92 11.26
C GLY A 67 0.81 6.51 9.80
N VAL A 68 1.93 6.40 9.09
CA VAL A 68 1.97 5.85 7.73
C VAL A 68 1.68 4.35 7.78
N GLU A 69 0.79 3.89 6.91
CA GLU A 69 0.36 2.49 6.86
C GLU A 69 1.44 1.57 6.27
N PRO A 70 1.44 0.26 6.60
CA PRO A 70 2.47 -0.67 6.14
C PRO A 70 2.66 -0.70 4.63
N LEU A 71 1.57 -0.65 3.86
CA LEU A 71 1.62 -0.68 2.40
C LEU A 71 2.40 0.52 1.85
N SER A 72 2.17 1.72 2.37
CA SER A 72 2.88 2.92 1.93
C SER A 72 4.38 2.85 2.27
N ILE A 73 4.77 2.32 3.44
CA ILE A 73 6.18 2.11 3.78
C ILE A 73 6.84 1.09 2.82
N CYS A 74 6.13 0.02 2.46
CA CYS A 74 6.58 -0.95 1.46
C CYS A 74 6.82 -0.28 0.10
N LYS A 75 5.85 0.50 -0.38
CA LYS A 75 5.98 1.24 -1.65
C LYS A 75 7.15 2.20 -1.62
N MET A 76 7.33 2.97 -0.54
CA MET A 76 8.47 3.88 -0.37
C MET A 76 9.82 3.14 -0.46
N TYR A 77 9.93 1.96 0.15
CA TYR A 77 11.14 1.14 0.11
C TYR A 77 11.44 0.59 -1.29
N LEU A 78 10.41 0.09 -1.98
CA LEU A 78 10.55 -0.41 -3.35
C LEU A 78 10.86 0.73 -4.33
N HIS A 79 10.20 1.87 -4.17
CA HIS A 79 10.44 3.10 -4.92
C HIS A 79 11.88 3.60 -4.76
N ALA A 80 12.40 3.63 -3.53
CA ALA A 80 13.79 4.02 -3.26
C ALA A 80 14.78 3.08 -3.98
N GLY A 81 14.56 1.77 -3.90
CA GLY A 81 15.37 0.77 -4.59
C GLY A 81 15.35 0.92 -6.11
N TYR A 82 14.14 1.07 -6.69
CA TYR A 82 13.93 1.25 -8.11
C TYR A 82 14.65 2.51 -8.65
N ASN A 83 14.64 3.59 -7.88
CA ASN A 83 15.34 4.84 -8.22
C ASN A 83 16.82 4.87 -7.81
N LYS A 84 17.37 3.76 -7.31
CA LYS A 84 18.75 3.64 -6.80
C LYS A 84 19.09 4.62 -5.68
N ASP A 85 18.07 5.04 -4.93
CA ASP A 85 18.18 5.83 -3.72
C ASP A 85 18.45 4.91 -2.53
N TYR A 86 19.62 4.25 -2.56
CA TYR A 86 19.98 3.24 -1.58
C TYR A 86 20.11 3.81 -0.17
N GLU A 87 20.42 5.11 -0.07
CA GLU A 87 20.45 5.79 1.22
C GLU A 87 19.06 5.84 1.85
N THR A 88 18.05 6.34 1.13
CA THR A 88 16.68 6.37 1.64
C THR A 88 16.14 4.96 1.86
N GLN A 89 16.47 4.02 0.98
CA GLN A 89 16.09 2.61 1.13
C GLN A 89 16.61 2.02 2.46
N TYR A 90 17.88 2.27 2.80
CA TYR A 90 18.47 1.80 4.06
C TYR A 90 17.83 2.47 5.27
N GLU A 91 17.52 3.76 5.19
CA GLU A 91 16.94 4.54 6.29
C GLU A 91 15.52 4.06 6.67
N LEU A 92 14.83 3.35 5.77
CA LEU A 92 13.52 2.73 6.01
C LEU A 92 13.60 1.42 6.81
N TYR A 93 14.78 0.81 6.98
CA TYR A 93 14.93 -0.38 7.82
C TYR A 93 14.66 -0.10 9.29
N ILE A 94 14.21 -1.13 10.01
CA ILE A 94 14.20 -1.09 11.46
C ILE A 94 15.64 -1.03 12.00
N LYS A 95 15.88 -0.12 12.95
CA LYS A 95 17.19 0.10 13.56
C LYS A 95 17.23 -0.17 15.07
N ASP A 96 16.16 -0.76 15.59
CA ASP A 96 16.16 -1.24 16.97
C ASP A 96 17.22 -2.35 17.11
N GLU A 97 17.98 -2.34 18.20
CA GLU A 97 19.18 -3.18 18.40
C GLU A 97 18.91 -4.69 18.17
N GLU A 98 17.67 -5.15 18.38
CA GLU A 98 17.28 -6.56 18.18
C GLU A 98 17.16 -6.97 16.70
N TYR A 99 17.10 -6.02 15.76
CA TYR A 99 16.91 -6.29 14.33
C TYR A 99 18.08 -5.84 13.44
N VAL A 100 18.93 -4.91 13.88
CA VAL A 100 20.05 -4.40 13.08
C VAL A 100 21.00 -5.53 12.69
N GLN A 101 21.26 -5.69 11.39
CA GLN A 101 22.19 -6.70 10.88
C GLN A 101 23.50 -6.12 10.32
N TRP A 102 23.45 -4.95 9.67
CA TRP A 102 24.63 -4.23 9.20
C TRP A 102 24.46 -2.71 9.25
N SER A 103 25.57 -2.00 9.28
CA SER A 103 25.64 -0.53 9.29
C SER A 103 25.30 0.08 7.93
N LYS A 104 25.04 1.39 7.93
CA LYS A 104 24.79 2.14 6.70
C LYS A 104 26.03 2.15 5.81
N GLU A 105 27.18 2.32 6.43
CA GLU A 105 28.48 2.31 5.76
C GLU A 105 28.70 0.98 5.03
N GLU A 106 28.45 -0.16 5.70
CA GLU A 106 28.51 -1.49 5.08
C GLU A 106 27.50 -1.64 3.94
N ASP A 107 26.26 -1.16 4.12
CA ASP A 107 25.25 -1.21 3.07
C ASP A 107 25.70 -0.46 1.81
N MET A 108 26.24 0.76 1.98
CA MET A 108 26.71 1.59 0.87
C MET A 108 27.92 1.02 0.13
N GLU A 109 28.65 0.08 0.73
CA GLU A 109 29.76 -0.63 0.07
C GLU A 109 29.27 -1.75 -0.87
N PHE A 110 28.00 -2.18 -0.77
CA PHE A 110 27.46 -3.20 -1.66
C PHE A 110 27.43 -2.72 -3.11
N PRO A 111 28.08 -3.44 -4.04
CA PRO A 111 28.08 -3.04 -5.44
C PRO A 111 26.69 -3.26 -6.04
N GLU A 112 26.32 -2.45 -7.03
CA GLU A 112 25.01 -2.51 -7.70
C GLU A 112 24.65 -3.91 -8.22
N LYS A 113 25.64 -4.70 -8.65
CA LYS A 113 25.44 -6.09 -9.11
C LYS A 113 24.90 -7.04 -8.02
N ASP A 114 25.06 -6.69 -6.75
CA ASP A 114 24.61 -7.46 -5.59
C ASP A 114 23.31 -6.86 -4.99
N ARG A 115 22.85 -5.72 -5.52
CA ARG A 115 21.51 -5.15 -5.26
C ARG A 115 20.46 -5.89 -6.11
N MET A 116 19.19 -5.68 -5.77
CA MET A 116 18.05 -6.13 -6.58
C MET A 116 18.16 -5.62 -8.03
N LYS A 117 17.96 -6.52 -8.99
CA LYS A 117 18.19 -6.26 -10.42
C LYS A 117 16.91 -6.04 -11.23
N SER A 118 15.81 -6.62 -10.77
CA SER A 118 14.49 -6.53 -11.40
C SER A 118 13.52 -5.89 -10.41
N TYR A 119 12.63 -5.08 -10.95
CA TYR A 119 11.49 -4.53 -10.22
C TYR A 119 10.17 -4.74 -11.00
N GLU A 120 10.23 -5.46 -12.12
CA GLU A 120 9.07 -5.70 -13.01
C GLU A 120 7.96 -6.44 -12.24
N GLU A 121 8.34 -7.33 -11.32
CA GLU A 121 7.44 -8.09 -10.44
C GLU A 121 6.59 -7.23 -9.48
N PHE A 122 6.87 -5.92 -9.38
CA PHE A 122 6.16 -5.00 -8.49
C PHE A 122 5.23 -4.02 -9.23
N GLN A 123 5.25 -3.98 -10.58
CA GLN A 123 4.51 -2.98 -11.37
C GLN A 123 3.05 -3.36 -11.66
N SER A 124 2.72 -4.65 -11.53
CA SER A 124 1.39 -5.17 -11.86
C SER A 124 1.02 -6.30 -10.89
N VAL A 125 0.90 -5.94 -9.61
CA VAL A 125 0.58 -6.92 -8.55
C VAL A 125 -0.91 -7.17 -8.45
N GLU A 126 -1.27 -8.44 -8.22
CA GLU A 126 -2.66 -8.88 -8.04
C GLU A 126 -2.86 -9.49 -6.65
N ASN A 127 -4.13 -9.54 -6.21
CA ASN A 127 -4.53 -10.17 -4.95
C ASN A 127 -3.78 -9.66 -3.70
N LEU A 128 -3.42 -8.36 -3.70
CA LEU A 128 -2.67 -7.76 -2.60
C LEU A 128 -3.43 -7.85 -1.28
N LYS A 129 -2.74 -8.31 -0.23
CA LYS A 129 -3.26 -8.41 1.14
C LYS A 129 -2.25 -7.88 2.13
N VAL A 130 -2.75 -7.21 3.16
CA VAL A 130 -1.94 -6.72 4.28
C VAL A 130 -2.42 -7.40 5.55
N ASP A 131 -1.60 -8.28 6.11
CA ASP A 131 -1.88 -9.03 7.33
C ASP A 131 -1.10 -8.43 8.50
N ILE A 132 -1.81 -7.93 9.51
CA ILE A 132 -1.21 -7.35 10.73
C ILE A 132 -1.36 -8.32 11.89
N THR A 133 -0.24 -8.73 12.48
CA THR A 133 -0.17 -9.65 13.61
C THR A 133 0.32 -8.92 14.87
N GLU A 134 -0.39 -9.13 15.98
CA GLU A 134 -0.06 -8.56 17.30
C GLU A 134 0.09 -7.03 17.33
N GLN A 135 -0.45 -6.33 16.32
CA GLN A 135 -0.27 -4.90 16.10
C GLN A 135 1.20 -4.45 15.98
N LYS A 136 2.14 -5.41 15.84
CA LYS A 136 3.60 -5.19 15.81
C LYS A 136 4.22 -5.63 14.48
N HIS A 137 3.68 -6.66 13.83
CA HIS A 137 4.21 -7.22 12.58
C HIS A 137 3.20 -7.02 11.46
N ALA A 138 3.68 -6.69 10.26
CA ALA A 138 2.86 -6.66 9.06
C ALA A 138 3.54 -7.49 7.96
N ASN A 139 2.72 -8.24 7.24
CA ASN A 139 3.15 -9.02 6.08
C ASN A 139 2.25 -8.63 4.91
N ILE A 140 2.85 -8.12 3.85
CA ILE A 140 2.15 -7.73 2.63
C ILE A 140 2.39 -8.84 1.62
N ASN A 141 1.31 -9.45 1.12
CA ASN A 141 1.39 -10.53 0.16
C ASN A 141 0.72 -10.13 -1.15
N TRP A 142 1.27 -10.58 -2.26
CA TRP A 142 0.63 -10.49 -3.57
C TRP A 142 1.05 -11.66 -4.45
N ASP A 143 0.24 -11.93 -5.45
CA ASP A 143 0.49 -13.02 -6.39
C ASP A 143 1.27 -12.49 -7.61
N HIS A 144 2.17 -13.31 -8.13
CA HIS A 144 2.78 -13.09 -9.45
C HIS A 144 1.71 -13.38 -10.52
N PRO A 145 1.52 -12.49 -11.51
CA PRO A 145 0.46 -12.67 -12.51
C PRO A 145 0.66 -13.90 -13.40
N GLU A 146 1.92 -14.24 -13.72
CA GLU A 146 2.25 -15.31 -14.67
C GLU A 146 2.96 -16.54 -14.08
N GLU A 147 3.54 -16.44 -12.89
CA GLU A 147 4.36 -17.51 -12.31
C GLU A 147 3.55 -18.34 -11.33
N VAL A 148 3.81 -19.65 -11.32
CA VAL A 148 3.17 -20.60 -10.42
C VAL A 148 4.20 -21.37 -9.61
N ASP A 149 3.83 -21.73 -8.38
CA ASP A 149 4.61 -22.58 -7.50
C ASP A 149 4.60 -24.06 -7.95
N SER A 150 5.30 -24.92 -7.20
CA SER A 150 5.38 -26.35 -7.50
C SER A 150 4.03 -27.09 -7.45
N ASP A 151 3.04 -26.50 -6.79
CA ASP A 151 1.68 -27.06 -6.66
C ASP A 151 0.73 -26.50 -7.74
N GLY A 152 1.23 -25.66 -8.66
CA GLY A 152 0.46 -25.04 -9.73
C GLY A 152 -0.43 -23.89 -9.28
N LYS A 153 -0.16 -23.30 -8.11
CA LYS A 153 -0.85 -22.09 -7.62
C LYS A 153 -0.02 -20.86 -7.96
N PRO A 154 -0.62 -19.65 -8.05
CA PRO A 154 0.15 -18.43 -8.26
C PRO A 154 1.30 -18.32 -7.26
N TYR A 155 2.50 -18.04 -7.76
CA TYR A 155 3.66 -17.76 -6.93
C TYR A 155 3.33 -16.51 -6.09
N ARG A 156 3.61 -16.55 -4.79
CA ARG A 156 3.25 -15.48 -3.86
C ARG A 156 4.50 -14.87 -3.26
N PHE A 157 4.60 -13.56 -3.39
CA PHE A 157 5.61 -12.77 -2.70
C PHE A 157 5.11 -12.34 -1.33
N GLY A 158 6.04 -12.20 -0.39
CA GLY A 158 5.80 -11.56 0.90
C GLY A 158 6.74 -10.37 1.12
N PHE A 159 6.26 -9.33 1.79
CA PHE A 159 7.07 -8.22 2.28
C PHE A 159 6.80 -7.98 3.77
N ASN A 160 7.86 -8.00 4.57
CA ASN A 160 7.74 -7.92 6.03
C ASN A 160 8.08 -6.55 6.60
N LEU A 161 7.23 -6.08 7.51
CA LEU A 161 7.45 -4.88 8.32
C LEU A 161 7.25 -5.19 9.80
N VAL A 162 7.86 -4.35 10.63
CA VAL A 162 7.77 -4.41 12.08
C VAL A 162 7.68 -2.99 12.63
N LYS A 163 6.87 -2.79 13.68
CA LYS A 163 6.85 -1.51 14.39
C LYS A 163 8.07 -1.38 15.30
N ASN A 164 8.73 -0.23 15.22
CA ASN A 164 9.75 0.15 16.20
C ASN A 164 9.12 0.49 17.56
N LYS A 165 9.97 0.78 18.56
CA LYS A 165 9.56 1.20 19.91
C LYS A 165 8.60 2.41 19.97
N ASP A 166 8.64 3.28 18.95
CA ASP A 166 7.82 4.49 18.86
C ASP A 166 6.49 4.25 18.11
N GLY A 167 6.24 3.00 17.72
CA GLY A 167 5.02 2.57 17.03
C GLY A 167 5.00 2.88 15.53
N ILE A 168 6.15 3.23 14.95
CA ILE A 168 6.32 3.54 13.53
C ILE A 168 6.64 2.26 12.78
N TRP A 169 5.96 2.00 11.66
CA TRP A 169 6.26 0.87 10.81
C TRP A 169 7.62 1.06 10.12
N LYS A 170 8.46 0.04 10.22
CA LYS A 170 9.80 0.00 9.61
C LYS A 170 9.94 -1.30 8.83
N VAL A 171 10.75 -1.26 7.79
CA VAL A 171 11.01 -2.41 6.92
C VAL A 171 11.84 -3.43 7.71
N HIS A 172 11.40 -4.69 7.72
CA HIS A 172 12.20 -5.75 8.31
C HIS A 172 13.46 -5.96 7.47
N PHE A 173 14.54 -6.38 8.10
CA PHE A 173 15.75 -6.72 7.37
C PHE A 173 15.51 -7.90 6.41
N MET A 174 15.96 -7.78 5.16
CA MET A 174 15.63 -8.73 4.07
C MET A 174 14.11 -8.97 3.97
N PRO A 175 13.34 -7.93 3.58
CA PRO A 175 11.89 -7.93 3.78
C PRO A 175 11.14 -8.85 2.81
N LEU A 176 11.69 -9.08 1.62
CA LEU A 176 11.10 -9.90 0.56
C LEU A 176 11.26 -11.39 0.84
N GLN A 177 10.20 -12.18 0.61
CA GLN A 177 10.12 -13.63 0.83
C GLN A 177 9.47 -14.33 -0.37
#